data_AF-A0A9Q4ARB1-F1
#
_entry.id   AF-A0A9Q4ARB1-F1
#
_cell.length_a   1.000
_cell.length_b   1.000
_cell.length_c   1.000
_cell.angle_alpha   90.00
_cell.angle_beta   90.00
_cell.angle_gamma   90.00
#
_symmetry.space_group_name_H-M   'P 1'
#
loop_
_entity.id
_entity.type
_entity.pdbx_description
1 polymer ?
#
loop_
_entity_poly.entity_id
_entity_poly.type
_entity_poly.pdbx_seq_one_letter_code
_entity_poly.pdbx_strand_id
1 'polypeptide(L)'
;MLGSAEISALADYLVSLQGEKALSAGETESAKALFVDNCAGCHGEDGTGMVETGAPNLTDAFWTYGADRSTIRHSIYDGRQGIMPSWEGRLSPTQIRLLARFVMDLRGATP
;
A
#
# COMPACT_ATOMS: atom_id res chain seq x y z
N MET A 1 4.82 14.10 -14.29
CA MET A 1 3.45 13.62 -13.96
C MET A 1 3.24 12.37 -14.78
N LEU A 2 2.85 11.26 -14.15
CA LEU A 2 2.71 9.98 -14.84
C LEU A 2 1.59 10.02 -15.88
N GLY A 3 1.85 9.48 -17.07
CA GLY A 3 0.86 9.27 -18.12
C GLY A 3 0.01 8.02 -17.87
N SER A 4 -1.16 7.92 -18.51
CA SER A 4 -2.07 6.78 -18.32
C SER A 4 -1.44 5.41 -18.64
N ALA A 5 -0.49 5.36 -19.58
CA ALA A 5 0.24 4.14 -19.91
C ALA A 5 1.19 3.72 -18.78
N GLU A 6 1.93 4.67 -18.20
CA GLU A 6 2.84 4.44 -17.07
C GLU A 6 2.07 3.99 -15.82
N ILE A 7 0.95 4.65 -15.53
CA ILE A 7 0.05 4.25 -14.42
C ILE A 7 -0.47 2.81 -14.64
N SER A 8 -0.81 2.46 -15.88
CA SER A 8 -1.28 1.11 -16.20
C SER A 8 -0.17 0.08 -16.04
N ALA A 9 1.06 0.39 -16.46
CA ALA A 9 2.23 -0.47 -16.29
C ALA A 9 2.58 -0.69 -14.81
N LEU A 10 2.52 0.37 -13.98
CA LEU A 10 2.71 0.26 -12.54
C LEU A 10 1.63 -0.59 -11.88
N ALA A 11 0.36 -0.42 -12.26
CA ALA A 11 -0.72 -1.25 -11.74
C ALA A 11 -0.54 -2.73 -12.12
N ASP A 12 -0.16 -3.01 -13.36
CA ASP A 12 0.16 -4.36 -13.82
C ASP A 12 1.35 -4.97 -13.07
N TYR A 13 2.38 -4.18 -12.79
CA TYR A 13 3.53 -4.61 -12.01
C TYR A 13 3.15 -4.98 -10.58
N LEU A 14 2.39 -4.13 -9.88
CA LEU A 14 1.98 -4.42 -8.50
C LEU A 14 1.07 -5.65 -8.38
N VAL A 15 0.18 -5.86 -9.35
CA VAL A 15 -0.63 -7.09 -9.44
C VAL A 15 0.26 -8.32 -9.69
N SER A 16 1.33 -8.16 -10.48
CA SER A 16 2.26 -9.26 -10.74
C SER A 16 3.04 -9.70 -9.50
N LEU A 17 3.32 -8.79 -8.57
CA LEU A 17 3.99 -9.10 -7.29
C LEU A 17 3.13 -10.00 -6.41
N GLN A 18 1.80 -9.96 -6.57
CA GLN A 18 0.86 -10.82 -5.85
C GLN A 18 0.63 -12.18 -6.52
N GLY A 19 1.26 -12.43 -7.67
CA GLY A 19 1.12 -13.69 -8.41
C GLY A 19 -0.15 -13.80 -9.24
N GLU A 20 -0.97 -12.74 -9.35
CA GLU A 20 -2.21 -12.75 -10.14
C GLU A 20 -1.97 -12.66 -11.65
N LYS A 21 -0.86 -12.04 -12.08
CA LYS A 21 -0.52 -11.86 -13.50
C LYS A 21 0.99 -11.90 -13.72
N ALA A 22 1.48 -12.83 -14.54
CA ALA A 22 2.88 -12.80 -14.95
C ALA A 22 3.11 -11.75 -16.04
N LEU A 23 4.12 -10.90 -15.86
CA LEU A 23 4.63 -10.00 -16.89
C LEU A 23 5.83 -10.63 -17.60
N SER A 24 6.08 -10.24 -18.85
CA SER A 24 7.34 -10.58 -19.50
C SER A 24 8.53 -9.93 -18.79
N ALA A 25 9.75 -10.43 -19.03
CA ALA A 25 10.96 -9.87 -18.43
C ALA A 25 11.14 -8.38 -18.77
N GLY A 26 10.90 -7.99 -20.03
CA GLY A 26 11.03 -6.60 -20.47
C GLY A 26 9.96 -5.66 -19.88
N GLU A 27 8.71 -6.14 -19.75
CA GLU A 27 7.65 -5.38 -19.08
C GLU A 27 7.95 -5.19 -17.59
N THR A 28 8.46 -6.25 -16.94
CA THR A 28 8.85 -6.22 -15.52
C THR A 28 9.98 -5.21 -15.29
N GLU A 29 11.02 -5.25 -16.12
CA GLU A 29 12.18 -4.35 -15.99
C GLU A 29 11.79 -2.89 -16.20
N SER A 30 10.98 -2.62 -17.24
CA SER A 30 10.51 -1.27 -17.55
C SER A 30 9.61 -0.71 -16.44
N ALA A 31 8.66 -1.52 -15.93
CA ALA A 31 7.78 -1.09 -14.85
C ALA A 31 8.51 -0.95 -13.51
N LYS A 32 9.53 -1.78 -13.24
CA LYS A 32 10.39 -1.64 -12.07
C LYS A 32 11.19 -0.35 -12.09
N ALA A 33 11.74 0.05 -13.23
CA ALA A 33 12.41 1.34 -13.37
C ALA A 33 11.46 2.51 -13.05
N LEU A 34 10.24 2.48 -13.61
CA LEU A 34 9.20 3.46 -13.30
C LEU A 34 8.85 3.49 -11.80
N PHE A 35 8.79 2.33 -11.15
CA PHE A 35 8.52 2.22 -9.72
C PHE A 35 9.64 2.82 -8.87
N VAL A 36 10.91 2.55 -9.21
CA VAL A 36 12.06 3.13 -8.51
C VAL A 36 12.05 4.66 -8.62
N ASP A 37 11.77 5.19 -9.81
CA ASP A 37 11.79 6.64 -10.05
C ASP A 37 10.65 7.40 -9.34
N ASN A 38 9.50 6.77 -9.12
CA ASN A 38 8.27 7.47 -8.71
C ASN A 38 7.67 6.99 -7.38
N CYS A 39 7.98 5.77 -6.94
CA CYS A 39 7.29 5.12 -5.82
C CYS A 39 8.25 4.73 -4.69
N ALA A 40 9.49 4.35 -5.02
CA ALA A 40 10.45 3.85 -4.04
C ALA A 40 10.83 4.86 -2.95
N GLY A 41 10.72 6.16 -3.24
CA GLY A 41 10.95 7.22 -2.23
C GLY A 41 10.02 7.14 -1.01
N CYS A 42 8.87 6.47 -1.13
CA CYS A 42 7.97 6.23 0.00
C CYS A 42 7.75 4.74 0.29
N HIS A 43 7.79 3.87 -0.73
CA HIS A 43 7.49 2.45 -0.58
C HIS A 43 8.75 1.55 -0.50
N GLY A 44 9.96 2.13 -0.53
CA GLY A 44 11.20 1.37 -0.64
C GLY A 44 11.43 0.81 -2.04
N GLU A 45 12.69 0.52 -2.38
CA GLU A 45 13.05 -0.01 -3.71
C GLU A 45 12.46 -1.39 -4.01
N ASP A 46 12.20 -2.16 -2.95
CA ASP A 46 11.58 -3.48 -3.00
C ASP A 46 10.07 -3.45 -2.77
N GLY A 47 9.47 -2.27 -2.54
CA GLY A 47 8.04 -2.12 -2.29
C GLY A 47 7.60 -2.58 -0.89
N THR A 48 8.52 -2.79 0.06
CA THR A 48 8.19 -3.26 1.41
C THR A 48 7.56 -2.18 2.31
N GLY A 49 7.45 -0.94 1.84
CA GLY A 49 6.84 0.16 2.57
C GLY A 49 7.81 0.86 3.52
N MET A 50 7.34 1.94 4.15
CA MET A 50 8.09 2.71 5.13
C MET A 50 7.17 3.09 6.29
N VAL A 51 7.45 2.56 7.48
CA VAL A 51 6.65 2.83 8.68
C VAL A 51 6.65 4.32 9.04
N GLU A 52 7.77 5.01 8.86
CA GLU A 52 7.91 6.43 9.21
C GLU A 52 7.00 7.35 8.39
N THR A 53 6.75 7.01 7.12
CA THR A 53 5.83 7.75 6.24
C THR A 53 4.41 7.19 6.27
N GLY A 54 4.20 6.05 6.94
CA GLY A 54 2.94 5.29 6.92
C GLY A 54 2.67 4.62 5.58
N ALA A 55 3.65 4.55 4.68
CA ALA A 55 3.50 3.90 3.39
C ALA A 55 3.41 2.37 3.57
N PRO A 56 2.35 1.71 3.08
CA PRO A 56 2.15 0.28 3.26
C PRO A 56 3.14 -0.55 2.43
N ASN A 57 3.32 -1.79 2.86
CA ASN A 57 3.96 -2.84 2.08
C ASN A 57 3.07 -3.20 0.89
N LEU A 58 3.63 -3.22 -0.32
CA LEU A 58 2.92 -3.53 -1.57
C LEU A 58 3.21 -4.95 -2.08
N THR A 59 4.05 -5.71 -1.37
CA THR A 59 4.48 -7.08 -1.70
C THR A 59 3.75 -8.15 -0.89
N ASP A 60 3.00 -7.75 0.14
CA ASP A 60 2.22 -8.67 0.96
C ASP A 60 0.75 -8.74 0.53
N ALA A 61 -0.01 -9.61 1.19
CA ALA A 61 -1.42 -9.85 0.91
C ALA A 61 -2.37 -8.81 1.56
N PHE A 62 -1.86 -7.88 2.35
CA PHE A 62 -2.67 -7.01 3.21
C PHE A 62 -2.85 -5.61 2.62
N TRP A 63 -3.81 -5.48 1.72
CA TRP A 63 -4.12 -4.22 1.06
C TRP A 63 -5.24 -3.45 1.76
N THR A 64 -4.98 -2.20 2.14
CA THR A 64 -5.98 -1.34 2.81
C THR A 64 -7.17 -0.99 1.92
N TYR A 65 -6.94 -0.78 0.62
CA TYR A 65 -7.97 -0.32 -0.30
C TYR A 65 -8.41 -1.38 -1.32
N GLY A 66 -7.74 -2.53 -1.38
CA GLY A 66 -7.94 -3.58 -2.37
C GLY A 66 -6.72 -3.76 -3.29
N ALA A 67 -6.50 -5.01 -3.70
CA ALA A 67 -5.35 -5.47 -4.48
C ALA A 67 -5.63 -5.60 -5.98
N ASP A 68 -6.89 -5.43 -6.42
CA ASP A 68 -7.22 -5.60 -7.82
C ASP A 68 -6.64 -4.47 -8.69
N ARG A 69 -6.35 -4.80 -9.95
CA ARG A 69 -5.73 -3.87 -10.91
C ARG A 69 -6.46 -2.53 -11.02
N SER A 70 -7.79 -2.53 -10.98
CA SER A 70 -8.58 -1.31 -11.18
C SER A 70 -8.45 -0.38 -9.97
N THR A 71 -8.50 -0.94 -8.77
CA THR A 71 -8.30 -0.24 -7.50
C THR A 71 -6.88 0.30 -7.36
N ILE A 72 -5.87 -0.49 -7.76
CA ILE A 72 -4.47 -0.03 -7.76
C ILE A 72 -4.31 1.14 -8.72
N ARG A 73 -4.80 1.01 -9.96
CA ARG A 73 -4.73 2.09 -10.96
C ARG A 73 -5.40 3.38 -10.46
N HIS A 74 -6.57 3.26 -9.84
CA HIS A 74 -7.28 4.39 -9.23
C HIS A 74 -6.45 5.03 -8.10
N SER A 75 -5.84 4.22 -7.24
CA SER A 75 -5.00 4.71 -6.13
C SER A 75 -3.76 5.46 -6.63
N ILE A 76 -3.15 5.03 -7.74
CA ILE A 76 -2.01 5.73 -8.36
C ILE A 76 -2.46 7.03 -9.04
N TYR A 77 -3.61 7.02 -9.71
CA TYR A 77 -4.11 8.18 -10.47
C TYR A 77 -4.65 9.29 -9.57
N ASP A 78 -5.52 8.95 -8.62
CA ASP A 78 -6.21 9.93 -7.76
C ASP A 78 -5.52 10.13 -6.41
N GLY A 79 -4.55 9.27 -6.06
CA GLY A 79 -3.95 9.23 -4.74
C GLY A 79 -4.90 8.70 -3.66
N ARG A 80 -4.42 8.68 -2.41
CA ARG A 80 -5.20 8.30 -1.22
C ARG A 80 -4.91 9.26 -0.07
N GLN A 81 -5.95 9.58 0.71
CA GLN A 81 -5.87 10.46 1.89
C GLN A 81 -6.59 9.82 3.07
N GLY A 82 -6.10 8.66 3.51
CA GLY A 82 -6.61 7.99 4.70
C GLY A 82 -6.31 8.78 5.96
N ILE A 83 -7.31 8.99 6.81
CA ILE A 83 -7.15 9.68 8.09
C ILE A 83 -7.58 8.74 9.21
N MET A 84 -6.70 8.54 10.19
CA MET A 84 -7.05 7.94 11.48
C MET A 84 -7.36 9.08 12.47
N PRO A 85 -8.64 9.33 12.81
CA PRO A 85 -8.99 10.43 13.70
C PRO A 85 -8.43 10.21 15.11
N SER A 86 -8.14 11.32 15.81
CA SER A 86 -7.83 11.25 17.23
C SER A 86 -9.05 10.77 18.03
N TRP A 87 -8.80 9.93 19.03
CA TRP A 87 -9.78 9.48 20.01
C TRP A 87 -9.80 10.34 21.28
N GLU A 88 -8.91 11.33 21.38
CA GLU A 88 -8.90 12.30 22.47
C GLU A 88 -10.24 13.06 22.54
N GLY A 89 -10.72 13.31 23.76
CA GLY A 89 -12.04 13.94 24.00
C GLY A 89 -13.25 13.04 23.70
N ARG A 90 -13.07 11.90 23.01
CA ARG A 90 -14.12 10.89 22.77
C ARG A 90 -14.03 9.72 23.75
N LEU A 91 -12.80 9.35 24.12
CA LEU A 91 -12.51 8.28 25.07
C LEU A 91 -11.63 8.81 26.21
N SER A 92 -11.83 8.25 27.41
CA SER A 92 -10.94 8.52 28.54
C SER A 92 -9.53 7.95 28.29
N PRO A 93 -8.48 8.48 28.94
CA PRO A 93 -7.12 7.95 28.80
C PRO A 93 -7.01 6.45 29.10
N THR A 94 -7.81 5.95 30.04
CA THR A 94 -7.87 4.52 30.37
C THR A 94 -8.51 3.71 29.25
N GLN A 95 -9.61 4.20 28.65
CA GLN A 95 -10.23 3.53 27.49
C GLN A 95 -9.30 3.50 26.29
N ILE A 96 -8.55 4.58 26.01
CA ILE A 96 -7.57 4.60 24.91
C ILE A 96 -6.48 3.55 25.14
N ARG A 97 -5.95 3.43 26.36
CA ARG A 97 -4.96 2.39 26.70
C ARG A 97 -5.51 0.97 26.55
N LEU A 98 -6.74 0.73 26.98
CA LEU A 98 -7.40 -0.57 26.83
C LEU A 98 -7.64 -0.91 25.36
N LEU A 99 -8.11 0.06 24.56
CA LEU A 99 -8.30 -0.11 23.12
C LEU A 99 -6.97 -0.41 22.42
N ALA A 100 -5.91 0.34 22.74
CA ALA A 100 -4.58 0.08 22.22
C ALA A 100 -4.13 -1.34 22.58
N ARG A 101 -4.34 -1.79 23.83
CA ARG A 101 -4.02 -3.16 24.23
C ARG A 101 -4.82 -4.20 23.45
N PHE A 102 -6.11 -3.97 23.25
CA PHE A 102 -6.96 -4.87 22.48
C PHE A 102 -6.50 -5.01 21.02
N VAL A 103 -6.22 -3.89 20.33
CA VAL A 103 -5.66 -3.93 18.95
C VAL A 103 -4.32 -4.66 18.92
N MET A 104 -3.50 -4.45 19.96
CA MET A 104 -2.25 -5.17 20.18
C MET A 104 -2.41 -6.68 20.48
N ASP A 105 -3.60 -7.15 20.85
CA ASP A 105 -3.88 -8.57 21.03
C ASP A 105 -4.50 -9.19 19.78
N LEU A 106 -5.06 -8.37 18.87
CA LEU A 106 -5.58 -8.83 17.57
C LEU A 106 -4.47 -9.22 16.58
N ARG A 107 -3.25 -8.72 16.74
CA ARG A 107 -2.12 -9.08 15.87
C ARG A 107 -1.78 -10.57 16.02
N GLY A 108 -2.09 -11.34 14.98
CA GLY A 108 -1.98 -12.81 14.95
C GLY A 108 -3.33 -13.54 14.87
N ALA A 109 -4.44 -12.85 15.10
CA ALA A 109 -5.75 -13.34 14.70
C ALA A 109 -5.86 -13.16 13.18
N THR A 110 -5.82 -14.27 12.44
CA THR A 110 -6.22 -14.26 11.02
C THR A 110 -7.63 -13.70 10.89
N PRO A 111 -7.90 -12.80 9.93
CA PRO A 111 -9.27 -12.44 9.55
C PRO A 111 -10.12 -13.65 9.19
#